data_AF-X1UCC5-F1
#
_entry.id   AF-X1UCC5-F1
#
_cell.length_a   1.000
_cell.length_b   1.000
_cell.length_c   1.000
_cell.angle_alpha   90.00
_cell.angle_beta   90.00
_cell.angle_gamma   90.00
#
_symmetry.space_group_name_H-M   'P 1'
#
loop_
_entity.id
_entity.type
_entity.pdbx_description
1 polymer ?
#
loop_
_entity_poly.entity_id
_entity_poly.type
_entity_poly.pdbx_seq_one_letter_code
_entity_poly.pdbx_strand_id
1 'polypeptide(L)'
;VWELDDQAQEDVSLAEVFKGTISKKQLEHDGTYATIPVSNVPQDRRGLVHIWGRNDMSSAQRMGIIWVVKDPGGAVVEEHSEWEKWPYTGAGSAHEFIGGRFDLDKPGTYTINVALSMNPDNPETVDTYYGTLCTVEAAVPEPEFRDFGIERYITV
;
A
#
# COMPACT_ATOMS: atom_id res chain seq x y z
N VAL A 1 -66.56 -7.18 -18.91
CA VAL A 1 -65.95 -6.92 -17.59
C VAL A 1 -64.46 -6.89 -17.83
N TRP A 2 -63.82 -5.75 -17.61
CA TRP A 2 -62.36 -5.63 -17.72
C TRP A 2 -61.79 -6.01 -16.35
N GLU A 3 -60.99 -7.08 -16.30
CA GLU A 3 -60.25 -7.45 -15.09
C GLU A 3 -58.92 -6.69 -15.10
N LEU A 4 -58.63 -6.00 -13.99
CA LEU A 4 -57.36 -5.33 -13.73
C LEU A 4 -56.35 -6.41 -13.32
N ASP A 5 -55.36 -6.69 -14.18
CA ASP A 5 -54.25 -7.66 -14.01
C ASP A 5 -53.06 -7.05 -13.23
N ASP A 6 -53.21 -5.83 -12.73
CA ASP A 6 -52.13 -4.98 -12.24
C ASP A 6 -51.79 -5.18 -10.75
N GLN A 7 -51.92 -6.40 -10.22
CA GLN A 7 -51.50 -6.77 -8.85
C GLN A 7 -50.08 -7.38 -8.79
N ALA A 8 -49.35 -7.45 -9.90
CA ALA A 8 -47.97 -7.92 -9.90
C ALA A 8 -47.03 -6.84 -9.32
N GLN A 9 -46.81 -6.89 -8.01
CA GLN A 9 -45.76 -6.13 -7.35
C GLN A 9 -44.49 -7.00 -7.29
N GLU A 10 -43.50 -6.67 -8.12
CA GLU A 10 -42.16 -7.27 -8.03
C GLU A 10 -41.34 -6.51 -6.98
N ASP A 11 -40.86 -7.22 -5.96
CA ASP A 11 -39.89 -6.69 -5.00
C ASP A 11 -38.53 -6.55 -5.68
N VAL A 12 -38.24 -5.37 -6.23
CA VAL A 12 -36.93 -5.05 -6.78
C VAL A 12 -36.01 -4.63 -5.62
N SER A 13 -35.23 -5.56 -5.09
CA SER A 13 -34.17 -5.22 -4.13
C SER A 13 -33.01 -4.53 -4.84
N LEU A 14 -32.74 -3.27 -4.53
CA LEU A 14 -31.49 -2.60 -4.93
C LEU A 14 -30.33 -3.23 -4.15
N ALA A 15 -29.37 -3.80 -4.87
CA ALA A 15 -28.10 -4.22 -4.28
C ALA A 15 -27.39 -2.99 -3.69
N GLU A 16 -26.89 -3.11 -2.45
CA GLU A 16 -26.06 -2.08 -1.85
C GLU A 16 -24.77 -1.94 -2.65
N VAL A 17 -24.44 -0.73 -3.09
CA VAL A 17 -23.18 -0.44 -3.80
C VAL A 17 -22.20 0.12 -2.78
N PHE A 18 -21.17 -0.67 -2.47
CA PHE A 18 -20.14 -0.26 -1.51
C PHE A 18 -19.21 0.80 -2.12
N LYS A 19 -18.80 1.76 -1.28
CA LYS A 19 -17.92 2.86 -1.68
C LYS A 19 -16.86 3.10 -0.61
N GLY A 20 -15.61 3.19 -1.04
CA GLY A 20 -14.49 3.52 -0.19
C GLY A 20 -13.35 4.12 -1.00
N THR A 21 -12.37 4.67 -0.30
CA THR A 21 -11.21 5.35 -0.91
C THR A 21 -9.93 5.00 -0.15
N ILE A 22 -8.84 4.72 -0.85
CA ILE A 22 -7.49 4.68 -0.29
C ILE A 22 -7.03 6.13 -0.04
N SER A 23 -7.32 6.64 1.15
CA SER A 23 -7.14 8.06 1.50
C SER A 23 -5.69 8.45 1.79
N LYS A 24 -4.83 7.51 2.21
CA LYS A 24 -3.43 7.79 2.54
C LYS A 24 -2.57 6.54 2.35
N LYS A 25 -1.30 6.75 1.96
CA LYS A 25 -0.31 5.70 1.69
C LYS A 25 1.06 6.15 2.21
N GLN A 26 1.68 5.37 3.09
CA GLN A 26 3.00 5.68 3.63
C GLN A 26 3.91 4.45 3.66
N LEU A 27 5.20 4.73 3.52
CA LEU A 27 6.27 3.78 3.80
C LEU A 27 7.01 4.27 5.05
N GLU A 28 7.12 3.40 6.05
CA GLU A 28 8.05 3.56 7.16
C GLU A 28 9.37 2.88 6.81
N HIS A 29 10.49 3.57 7.01
CA HIS A 29 11.83 2.98 7.09
C HIS A 29 12.63 3.69 8.18
N ASP A 30 13.39 2.94 8.99
CA ASP A 30 14.18 3.48 10.12
C ASP A 30 13.35 4.34 11.11
N GLY A 31 12.07 4.03 11.29
CA GLY A 31 11.14 4.82 12.14
C GLY A 31 10.74 6.17 11.55
N THR A 32 11.11 6.45 10.30
CA THR A 32 10.69 7.64 9.54
C THR A 32 9.55 7.28 8.60
N TYR A 33 8.52 8.12 8.55
CA TYR A 33 7.33 7.92 7.72
C TYR A 33 7.34 8.88 6.54
N ALA A 34 7.21 8.37 5.31
CA ALA A 34 7.11 9.18 4.10
C ALA A 34 5.91 8.76 3.24
N THR A 35 5.33 9.71 2.52
CA THR A 35 4.21 9.45 1.59
C THR A 35 4.72 8.68 0.38
N ILE A 36 4.00 7.62 0.00
CA ILE A 36 4.30 6.82 -1.20
C ILE A 36 3.94 7.63 -2.47
N PRO A 37 4.82 7.70 -3.50
CA PRO A 37 6.12 7.05 -3.59
C PRO A 37 7.25 7.77 -2.83
N VAL A 38 8.18 7.00 -2.26
CA VAL A 38 9.37 7.54 -1.56
C VAL A 38 10.62 7.47 -2.43
N SER A 39 11.36 8.57 -2.54
CA SER A 39 12.63 8.62 -3.29
C SER A 39 13.85 8.47 -2.40
N ASN A 40 14.95 7.97 -2.95
CA ASN A 40 16.28 7.95 -2.37
C ASN A 40 16.34 7.25 -1.01
N VAL A 41 15.65 6.11 -0.90
CA VAL A 41 15.74 5.26 0.28
C VAL A 41 17.11 4.59 0.27
N PRO A 42 17.90 4.66 1.36
CA PRO A 42 19.16 3.93 1.41
C PRO A 42 18.94 2.42 1.23
N GLN A 43 19.87 1.73 0.57
CA GLN A 43 19.90 0.27 0.53
C GLN A 43 20.03 -0.32 1.95
N ASP A 44 19.63 -1.58 2.09
CA ASP A 44 19.74 -2.39 3.32
C ASP A 44 18.88 -1.87 4.48
N ARG A 45 17.75 -1.24 4.14
CA ARG A 45 16.73 -0.79 5.09
C ARG A 45 15.55 -1.75 5.14
N ARG A 46 14.76 -1.63 6.20
CA ARG A 46 13.48 -2.35 6.31
C ARG A 46 12.32 -1.41 6.03
N GLY A 47 11.52 -1.79 5.04
CA GLY A 47 10.25 -1.14 4.74
C GLY A 47 9.12 -1.71 5.60
N LEU A 48 8.14 -0.86 5.90
CA LEU A 48 6.83 -1.23 6.45
C LEU A 48 5.77 -0.35 5.81
N VAL A 49 4.78 -0.97 5.16
CA VAL A 49 3.72 -0.26 4.45
C VAL A 49 2.55 0.05 5.39
N HIS A 50 2.05 1.28 5.30
CA HIS A 50 0.84 1.75 5.97
C HIS A 50 -0.14 2.29 4.94
N ILE A 51 -1.37 1.77 4.93
CA ILE A 51 -2.43 2.18 4.02
C ILE A 51 -3.67 2.56 4.82
N TRP A 52 -4.28 3.70 4.52
CA TRP A 52 -5.55 4.08 5.12
C TRP A 52 -6.67 3.92 4.10
N GLY A 53 -7.63 3.05 4.40
CA GLY A 53 -8.91 2.97 3.69
C GLY A 53 -9.93 3.87 4.39
N ARG A 54 -10.69 4.66 3.64
CA ARG A 54 -11.81 5.46 4.14
C ARG A 54 -13.12 4.82 3.72
N ASN A 55 -14.05 4.71 4.67
CA ASN A 55 -15.41 4.27 4.41
C ASN A 55 -16.26 5.44 3.89
N ASP A 56 -16.66 5.39 2.61
CA ASP A 56 -17.49 6.44 1.99
C ASP A 56 -19.00 6.13 2.06
N MET A 57 -19.39 5.08 2.81
CA MET A 57 -20.79 4.76 3.09
C MET A 57 -21.35 5.63 4.23
N SER A 58 -22.68 5.67 4.33
CA SER A 58 -23.41 6.32 5.43
C SER A 58 -23.53 5.46 6.69
N SER A 59 -23.18 4.18 6.60
CA SER A 59 -23.18 3.19 7.68
C SER A 59 -21.75 2.71 7.99
N ALA A 60 -21.55 2.12 9.17
CA ALA A 60 -20.27 1.49 9.48
C ALA A 60 -20.07 0.24 8.61
N GLN A 61 -18.86 0.09 8.07
CA GLN A 61 -18.50 -1.02 7.17
C GLN A 61 -17.22 -1.69 7.65
N ARG A 62 -17.18 -3.01 7.57
CA ARG A 62 -15.94 -3.77 7.78
C ARG A 62 -15.09 -3.68 6.51
N MET A 63 -13.92 -3.09 6.62
CA MET A 63 -13.01 -2.95 5.48
C MET A 63 -11.96 -4.06 5.45
N GLY A 64 -11.57 -4.45 4.24
CA GLY A 64 -10.48 -5.38 3.98
C GLY A 64 -9.46 -4.76 3.04
N ILE A 65 -8.23 -5.28 3.07
CA ILE A 65 -7.15 -4.83 2.21
C ILE A 65 -6.37 -6.04 1.71
N ILE A 66 -5.81 -5.91 0.51
CA ILE A 66 -4.71 -6.74 0.03
C ILE A 66 -3.69 -5.85 -0.66
N TRP A 67 -2.41 -6.13 -0.47
CA TRP A 67 -1.36 -5.57 -1.32
C TRP A 67 -0.21 -6.53 -1.57
N VAL A 68 0.49 -6.26 -2.67
CA VAL A 68 1.70 -6.97 -3.08
C VAL A 68 2.80 -5.95 -3.36
N VAL A 69 3.95 -6.11 -2.72
CA VAL A 69 5.17 -5.35 -2.98
C VAL A 69 6.13 -6.22 -3.80
N LYS A 70 6.67 -5.65 -4.88
CA LYS A 70 7.69 -6.30 -5.70
C LYS A 70 8.99 -5.50 -5.72
N ASP A 71 10.10 -6.22 -5.69
CA ASP A 71 11.44 -5.67 -5.85
C ASP A 71 11.72 -5.21 -7.31
N PRO A 72 12.86 -4.54 -7.57
CA PRO A 72 13.23 -4.09 -8.91
C PRO A 72 13.41 -5.22 -9.94
N GLY A 73 13.64 -6.46 -9.48
CA GLY A 73 13.71 -7.66 -10.31
C GLY A 73 12.35 -8.31 -10.58
N GLY A 74 11.27 -7.78 -9.97
CA GLY A 74 9.90 -8.29 -10.09
C GLY A 74 9.54 -9.40 -9.11
N ALA A 75 10.41 -9.79 -8.18
CA ALA A 75 10.10 -10.78 -7.15
C ALA A 75 9.21 -10.16 -6.06
N VAL A 76 8.24 -10.93 -5.56
CA VAL A 76 7.38 -10.49 -4.45
C VAL A 76 8.18 -10.52 -3.15
N VAL A 77 8.28 -9.38 -2.48
CA VAL A 77 8.96 -9.23 -1.18
C VAL A 77 7.98 -9.08 -0.02
N GLU A 78 6.74 -8.70 -0.32
CA GLU A 78 5.65 -8.68 0.65
C GLU A 78 4.32 -9.00 -0.06
N GLU A 79 3.51 -9.84 0.57
CA GLU A 79 2.09 -9.97 0.28
C GLU A 79 1.34 -9.88 1.62
N HIS A 80 0.45 -8.91 1.73
CA HIS A 80 -0.31 -8.64 2.96
C HIS A 80 -1.80 -8.64 2.64
N SER A 81 -2.59 -9.26 3.52
CA SER A 81 -4.04 -9.19 3.46
C SER A 81 -4.64 -9.29 4.86
N GLU A 82 -5.59 -8.41 5.14
CA GLU A 82 -6.35 -8.48 6.38
C GLU A 82 -7.76 -7.88 6.23
N TRP A 83 -8.63 -8.24 7.16
CA TRP A 83 -9.93 -7.61 7.37
C TRP A 83 -9.96 -6.99 8.75
N GLU A 84 -10.46 -5.74 8.83
CA GLU A 84 -10.63 -4.98 10.07
C GLU A 84 -11.34 -5.82 11.15
N LYS A 85 -10.89 -5.70 12.40
CA LYS A 85 -11.56 -6.28 13.57
C LYS A 85 -12.55 -5.28 14.16
N TRP A 86 -13.60 -5.78 14.82
CA TRP A 86 -14.57 -4.93 15.50
C TRP A 86 -13.89 -4.02 16.55
N PRO A 87 -14.29 -2.75 16.70
CA PRO A 87 -15.38 -2.05 16.00
C PRO A 87 -15.04 -1.66 14.56
N TYR A 88 -16.02 -1.73 13.66
CA TYR A 88 -15.84 -1.41 12.24
C TYR A 88 -15.80 0.09 11.96
N THR A 89 -15.20 0.45 10.83
CA THR A 89 -15.00 1.84 10.41
C THR A 89 -16.34 2.55 10.20
N GLY A 90 -16.58 3.59 11.02
CA GLY A 90 -17.75 4.44 10.89
C GLY A 90 -17.80 5.22 9.58
N ALA A 91 -19.00 5.73 9.24
CA ALA A 91 -19.22 6.54 8.04
C ALA A 91 -18.22 7.72 7.95
N GLY A 92 -17.60 7.89 6.79
CA GLY A 92 -16.61 8.95 6.50
C GLY A 92 -15.27 8.81 7.25
N SER A 93 -15.11 7.80 8.10
CA SER A 93 -13.88 7.57 8.88
C SER A 93 -12.90 6.69 8.11
N ALA A 94 -11.64 6.65 8.56
CA ALA A 94 -10.60 5.83 7.96
C ALA A 94 -10.01 4.81 8.95
N HIS A 95 -9.65 3.64 8.43
CA HIS A 95 -8.92 2.59 9.13
C HIS A 95 -7.49 2.52 8.60
N GLU A 96 -6.53 2.33 9.49
CA GLU A 96 -5.14 2.07 9.14
C GLU A 96 -4.88 0.57 9.06
N PHE A 97 -4.38 0.13 7.92
CA PHE A 97 -3.85 -1.21 7.72
C PHE A 97 -2.31 -1.15 7.73
N ILE A 98 -1.69 -2.08 8.43
CA ILE A 98 -0.22 -2.10 8.63
C ILE A 98 0.33 -3.46 8.20
N GLY A 99 1.32 -3.42 7.32
CA GLY A 99 1.92 -4.60 6.70
C GLY A 99 2.86 -5.42 7.58
N GLY A 100 3.54 -6.34 6.91
CA GLY A 100 4.77 -6.95 7.39
C GLY A 100 5.98 -6.07 7.09
N ARG A 101 7.10 -6.34 7.78
CA ARG A 101 8.39 -5.77 7.40
C ARG A 101 9.02 -6.58 6.28
N PHE A 102 9.67 -5.91 5.34
CA PHE A 102 10.45 -6.50 4.25
C PHE A 102 11.76 -5.74 4.04
N ASP A 103 12.73 -6.40 3.41
CA ASP A 103 14.05 -5.82 3.17
C ASP A 103 14.08 -5.03 1.84
N LEU A 104 14.75 -3.88 1.86
CA LEU A 104 15.04 -3.01 0.72
C LEU A 104 16.50 -3.18 0.30
N ASP A 105 16.87 -4.42 -0.04
CA ASP A 105 18.24 -4.88 -0.25
C ASP A 105 18.74 -4.69 -1.70
N LYS A 106 17.83 -4.47 -2.66
CA LYS A 106 18.16 -4.24 -4.06
C LYS A 106 18.01 -2.77 -4.44
N PRO A 107 19.00 -2.14 -5.09
CA PRO A 107 18.85 -0.81 -5.64
C PRO A 107 17.86 -0.81 -6.82
N GLY A 108 17.10 0.27 -6.95
CA GLY A 108 16.11 0.46 -8.02
C GLY A 108 14.69 0.67 -7.50
N THR A 109 13.72 0.56 -8.41
CA THR A 109 12.31 0.84 -8.13
C THR A 109 11.57 -0.37 -7.59
N TYR A 110 11.03 -0.24 -6.38
CA TYR A 110 10.05 -1.19 -5.83
C TYR A 110 8.65 -0.74 -6.24
N THR A 111 7.76 -1.69 -6.50
CA THR A 111 6.36 -1.41 -6.89
C THR A 111 5.40 -1.96 -5.86
N ILE A 112 4.21 -1.36 -5.77
CA ILE A 112 3.12 -1.82 -4.91
C ILE A 112 1.80 -1.79 -5.66
N ASN A 113 1.01 -2.84 -5.46
CA ASN A 113 -0.36 -2.95 -5.92
C ASN A 113 -1.26 -3.15 -4.70
N VAL A 114 -2.31 -2.34 -4.56
CA VAL A 114 -3.21 -2.32 -3.40
C VAL A 114 -4.66 -2.42 -3.89
N ALA A 115 -5.46 -3.23 -3.22
CA ALA A 115 -6.91 -3.31 -3.40
C ALA A 115 -7.61 -3.18 -2.05
N LEU A 116 -8.47 -2.17 -1.91
CA LEU A 116 -9.35 -1.96 -0.75
C LEU A 116 -10.70 -2.62 -1.03
N SER A 117 -11.23 -3.35 -0.05
CA SER A 117 -12.47 -4.10 -0.17
C SER A 117 -13.47 -3.83 0.95
N MET A 118 -14.74 -4.06 0.66
CA MET A 118 -15.85 -4.14 1.61
C MET A 118 -16.63 -5.44 1.36
N ASN A 119 -17.68 -5.70 2.16
CA ASN A 119 -18.54 -6.87 2.01
C ASN A 119 -17.80 -8.22 2.21
N PRO A 120 -17.33 -8.56 3.43
CA PRO A 120 -16.45 -9.71 3.66
C PRO A 120 -17.03 -11.08 3.21
N ASP A 121 -18.35 -11.24 3.20
CA ASP A 121 -18.99 -12.48 2.76
C ASP A 121 -19.01 -12.64 1.23
N ASN A 122 -18.95 -11.52 0.50
CA ASN A 122 -18.79 -11.47 -0.95
C ASN A 122 -17.95 -10.23 -1.34
N PRO A 123 -16.60 -10.31 -1.19
CA PRO A 123 -15.74 -9.12 -1.24
C PRO A 123 -15.88 -8.29 -2.50
N GLU A 124 -16.15 -7.00 -2.31
CA GLU A 124 -16.20 -6.01 -3.39
C GLU A 124 -15.00 -5.08 -3.30
N THR A 125 -14.25 -4.96 -4.39
CA THR A 125 -13.14 -3.99 -4.48
C THR A 125 -13.70 -2.60 -4.70
N VAL A 126 -13.46 -1.70 -3.74
CA VAL A 126 -14.00 -0.34 -3.75
C VAL A 126 -12.99 0.71 -4.20
N ASP A 127 -11.69 0.44 -4.05
CA ASP A 127 -10.63 1.30 -4.59
C ASP A 127 -9.33 0.51 -4.81
N THR A 128 -8.46 0.99 -5.70
CA THR A 128 -7.17 0.36 -6.02
C THR A 128 -6.06 1.39 -6.22
N TYR A 129 -4.83 0.97 -5.95
CA TYR A 129 -3.64 1.73 -6.27
C TYR A 129 -2.58 0.83 -6.88
N TYR A 130 -2.01 1.24 -8.02
CA TYR A 130 -0.91 0.57 -8.69
C TYR A 130 0.19 1.60 -8.94
N GLY A 131 1.42 1.33 -8.50
CA GLY A 131 2.49 2.27 -8.76
C GLY A 131 3.80 1.95 -8.07
N THR A 132 4.67 2.95 -8.06
CA THR A 132 5.95 2.91 -7.35
C THR A 132 5.71 2.97 -5.85
N LEU A 133 6.33 2.04 -5.12
CA LEU A 133 6.43 2.12 -3.67
C LEU A 133 7.54 3.11 -3.28
N CYS A 134 8.76 2.82 -3.75
CA CYS A 134 9.92 3.64 -3.49
C CYS A 134 11.05 3.38 -4.51
N THR A 135 12.04 4.26 -4.50
CA THR A 135 13.32 4.05 -5.20
C THR A 135 14.44 3.92 -4.18
N VAL A 136 15.17 2.81 -4.25
CA VAL A 136 16.33 2.52 -3.39
C VAL A 136 17.62 2.91 -4.10
N GLU A 137 18.48 3.67 -3.44
CA GLU A 137 19.81 4.01 -3.91
C GLU A 137 20.84 3.01 -3.43
N ALA A 138 21.75 2.60 -4.33
CA ALA A 138 22.83 1.69 -4.00
C ALA A 138 23.73 2.29 -2.91
N ALA A 139 24.21 1.46 -1.99
CA ALA A 139 25.24 1.87 -1.05
C ALA A 139 26.49 2.31 -1.83
N VAL A 140 26.98 3.52 -1.56
CA VAL A 140 28.27 3.97 -2.09
C VAL A 140 29.36 3.18 -1.35
N PRO A 141 30.19 2.37 -2.04
CA PRO A 141 31.28 1.69 -1.37
C PRO A 141 32.23 2.73 -0.76
N GLU A 142 32.70 2.51 0.47
CA GLU A 142 33.75 3.34 1.03
C GLU A 142 34.96 3.31 0.07
N PRO A 143 35.55 4.47 -0.28
CA PRO A 143 36.72 4.48 -1.14
C PRO A 143 37.85 3.74 -0.44
N GLU A 144 38.37 2.72 -1.11
CA GLU A 144 39.52 1.90 -0.69
C GLU A 144 40.87 2.66 -0.73
N PHE A 145 40.86 3.96 -1.07
CA PHE A 145 42.05 4.80 -1.06
C PHE A 145 42.37 5.29 0.36
N ARG A 146 43.31 4.61 1.03
CA ARG A 146 43.84 5.04 2.34
C ARG A 146 45.29 5.50 2.39
N ASP A 147 46.06 5.39 1.31
CA ASP A 147 47.48 5.77 1.35
C ASP A 147 47.89 6.66 0.17
N PHE A 148 47.72 7.98 0.32
CA PHE A 148 48.47 8.94 -0.48
C PHE A 148 49.62 9.48 0.37
N GLY A 149 50.76 8.78 0.32
CA GLY A 149 52.03 9.21 0.90
C GLY A 149 52.96 9.70 -0.21
N ILE A 150 53.50 10.91 -0.08
CA ILE A 150 54.60 11.36 -0.96
C ILE A 150 55.85 10.59 -0.53
N GLU A 151 56.24 9.56 -1.28
CA GLU A 151 57.44 8.76 -0.95
C GLU A 151 58.75 9.54 -1.12
N ARG A 152 58.79 10.55 -2.00
CA ARG A 152 59.95 11.43 -2.14
C ARG A 152 59.63 12.73 -2.89
N TYR A 153 60.31 13.79 -2.51
CA TYR A 153 60.43 15.02 -3.29
C TYR A 153 61.67 14.95 -4.17
N ILE A 154 61.56 15.23 -5.47
CA ILE A 154 62.70 15.47 -6.36
C ILE A 154 62.73 16.95 -6.71
N THR A 155 63.77 17.66 -6.28
CA THR A 155 64.08 19.02 -6.73
C THR A 155 65.00 18.95 -7.94
N VAL A 156 64.68 19.75 -8.96
CA VAL A 156 65.48 19.97 -10.17
C VAL A 156 66.46 21.11 -9.93
#